data_AF-A0A4Y8KXX2-F1
#
_entry.id   AF-A0A4Y8KXX2-F1
#
_cell.length_a   1.000
_cell.length_b   1.000
_cell.length_c   1.000
_cell.angle_alpha   90.00
_cell.angle_beta   90.00
_cell.angle_gamma   90.00
#
_symmetry.space_group_name_H-M   'P 1'
#
loop_
_entity.id
_entity.type
_entity.pdbx_description
1 polymer ?
#
loop_
_entity_poly.entity_id
_entity_poly.type
_entity_poly.pdbx_seq_one_letter_code
_entity_poly.pdbx_strand_id
1 'polypeptide(L)' 'MIYILILQNPLRVQPYSSLTALFEDNGTEVLQSSLSKLQKWDWRFNYIAHNVVISKRETLSTGDVRRNKKDSDK' A
#
# COMPACT_ATOMS: atom_id res chain seq x y z
N MET A 1 2.22 10.39 -2.12
CA MET A 1 2.31 8.90 -2.17
C MET A 1 1.87 8.35 -0.82
N ILE A 2 1.19 7.22 -0.82
CA ILE A 2 0.74 6.50 0.37
C ILE A 2 1.11 5.02 0.26
N TYR A 3 1.14 4.34 1.40
CA TYR A 3 1.25 2.89 1.48
C TYR A 3 -0.07 2.33 2.00
N ILE A 4 -0.56 1.26 1.41
CA ILE A 4 -1.80 0.60 1.82
C ILE A 4 -1.43 -0.79 2.30
N LEU A 5 -1.66 -1.05 3.59
CA LEU A 5 -1.59 -2.38 4.17
C LEU A 5 -2.95 -3.05 4.01
N ILE A 6 -2.95 -4.27 3.51
CA ILE A 6 -4.12 -5.15 3.43
C ILE A 6 -3.76 -6.44 4.16
N LEU A 7 -4.33 -6.64 5.33
CA LEU A 7 -4.33 -7.93 6.02
C LEU A 7 -5.53 -8.73 5.51
N GLN A 8 -5.32 -9.96 5.09
CA GLN A 8 -6.38 -10.75 4.45
C GLN A 8 -7.28 -11.48 5.45
N ASN A 9 -6.76 -11.87 6.63
CA ASN A 9 -7.48 -12.63 7.65
C ASN A 9 -7.14 -12.14 9.07
N PRO A 10 -8.06 -11.43 9.76
CA PRO A 10 -9.29 -10.84 9.22
C PRO A 10 -8.97 -9.77 8.16
N LEU A 11 -9.92 -9.49 7.25
CA LEU A 11 -9.74 -8.45 6.25
C LEU A 11 -9.64 -7.07 6.92
N ARG A 12 -8.47 -6.44 6.84
CA ARG A 12 -8.22 -5.09 7.35
C ARG A 12 -7.42 -4.30 6.33
N VAL A 13 -7.89 -3.09 6.00
CA VAL A 13 -7.22 -2.18 5.06
C VAL A 13 -6.85 -0.90 5.78
N GLN A 14 -5.57 -0.54 5.76
CA GLN A 14 -5.05 0.64 6.45
C GLN A 14 -4.12 1.44 5.55
N PRO A 15 -4.43 2.73 5.30
CA PRO A 15 -3.53 3.63 4.61
C PRO A 15 -2.51 4.24 5.58
N TYR A 16 -1.29 4.43 5.11
CA TYR A 16 -0.20 5.09 5.82
C TYR A 16 0.44 6.14 4.91
N SER A 17 0.85 7.26 5.49
CA SER A 17 1.51 8.37 4.78
C SER A 17 2.95 8.03 4.38
N SER A 18 3.59 7.07 5.06
CA SER A 18 4.97 6.64 4.79
C SER A 18 5.17 5.15 5.11
N LEU A 19 6.24 4.56 4.55
CA LEU A 19 6.62 3.19 4.85
C LEU A 19 7.08 3.04 6.31
N THR A 20 7.72 4.06 6.86
CA THR A 20 8.17 4.07 8.27
C THR A 20 6.97 4.01 9.22
N ALA A 21 5.94 4.83 9.00
CA ALA A 21 4.72 4.80 9.82
C ALA A 21 4.01 3.43 9.76
N LEU A 22 3.96 2.83 8.56
CA LEU A 22 3.43 1.48 8.37
C LEU A 22 4.25 0.45 9.19
N PHE A 23 5.57 0.58 9.18
CA PHE A 23 6.47 -0.33 9.88
C PHE A 23 6.44 -0.18 11.40
N GLU A 24 6.39 1.05 11.91
CA GLU A 24 6.30 1.34 13.35
C GLU A 24 4.99 0.83 13.97
N ASP A 25 3.87 0.92 13.24
CA ASP A 25 2.55 0.48 13.73
C ASP A 25 2.39 -1.06 13.74
N ASN A 26 3.04 -1.77 12.82
CA ASN A 26 2.82 -3.22 12.64
C ASN A 26 4.02 -4.11 13.00
N GLY A 27 5.23 -3.60 12.87
CA GLY A 27 6.46 -4.35 13.13
C GLY A 27 6.73 -5.51 12.16
N THR A 28 7.85 -6.19 12.40
CA THR A 28 8.33 -7.29 11.53
C THR A 28 7.42 -8.51 11.57
N GLU A 29 6.83 -8.83 12.72
CA GLU A 29 6.01 -10.04 12.91
C GLU A 29 4.75 -10.01 12.05
N VAL A 30 4.03 -8.88 12.06
CA VAL A 30 2.82 -8.70 11.26
C VAL A 30 3.16 -8.57 9.78
N LEU A 31 4.18 -7.77 9.43
CA LEU A 31 4.51 -7.48 8.03
C LEU A 31 5.27 -8.61 7.32
N GLN A 32 5.78 -9.58 8.08
CA GLN A 32 6.59 -10.70 7.59
C GLN A 32 7.81 -10.25 6.76
N SER A 33 8.32 -9.05 7.05
CA SER A 33 9.42 -8.43 6.34
C SER A 33 10.17 -7.44 7.22
N SER A 34 11.45 -7.25 6.96
CA SER A 34 12.22 -6.16 7.57
C SER A 34 11.99 -4.83 6.83
N LEU A 35 12.19 -3.72 7.55
CA LEU A 35 12.12 -2.38 6.96
C LEU A 35 13.10 -2.23 5.79
N SER A 36 14.33 -2.72 5.94
CA SER A 36 15.36 -2.64 4.89
C SER A 36 14.97 -3.41 3.62
N LYS A 37 14.26 -4.54 3.76
CA LYS A 37 13.75 -5.30 2.61
C LYS A 37 12.64 -4.52 1.89
N LEU A 38 11.72 -3.91 2.65
CA LEU A 38 10.64 -3.11 2.08
C LEU A 38 11.16 -1.81 1.43
N GLN A 39 12.20 -1.18 1.99
CA GLN A 39 12.82 0.00 1.40
C GLN A 39 13.46 -0.27 0.04
N LYS A 40 14.04 -1.47 -0.13
CA LYS A 40 14.68 -1.91 -1.38
C LYS A 40 13.71 -2.60 -2.34
N TRP A 41 12.45 -2.77 -1.96
CA TRP A 41 11.45 -3.46 -2.76
C TRP A 41 11.12 -2.68 -4.04
N ASP A 42 10.89 -3.41 -5.13
CA ASP A 42 10.42 -2.82 -6.38
C ASP A 42 8.91 -2.56 -6.33
N TRP A 43 8.55 -1.33 -5.98
CA TRP A 43 7.17 -0.88 -5.81
C TRP A 43 6.37 -0.70 -7.10
N ARG A 44 6.92 -1.10 -8.25
CA ARG A 44 6.09 -1.37 -9.45
C ARG A 44 5.12 -2.53 -9.18
N PHE A 45 5.45 -3.38 -8.22
CA PHE A 45 4.63 -4.51 -7.78
C PHE A 45 4.20 -4.33 -6.32
N ASN A 46 3.05 -4.93 -5.98
CA ASN A 46 2.67 -5.05 -4.58
C ASN A 46 3.62 -6.02 -3.88
N TYR A 47 4.01 -5.69 -2.65
CA TYR A 47 4.65 -6.66 -1.78
C TYR A 47 3.56 -7.61 -1.26
N ILE A 48 3.79 -8.92 -1.37
CA ILE A 48 2.85 -9.96 -0.95
C ILE A 48 3.59 -10.97 -0.09
N ALA A 49 3.09 -11.18 1.12
CA ALA A 49 3.45 -12.27 2.01
C ALA A 49 2.16 -12.93 2.52
N HIS A 50 2.26 -14.12 3.11
CA HIS A 50 1.15 -15.05 3.43
C HIS A 50 -0.26 -14.41 3.52
N ASN A 51 -0.49 -13.53 4.49
CA ASN A 51 -1.77 -12.82 4.72
C ASN A 51 -1.63 -11.30 4.65
N VAL A 52 -0.56 -10.79 4.04
CA VAL A 52 -0.15 -9.38 4.05
C VAL A 52 0.09 -8.92 2.62
N VAL A 53 -0.61 -7.87 2.21
CA VAL A 53 -0.31 -7.14 0.98
C VAL A 53 0.03 -5.71 1.31
N ILE A 54 1.15 -5.21 0.81
CA ILE A 54 1.52 -3.80 0.90
C ILE A 54 1.56 -3.22 -0.51
N SER A 55 0.78 -2.18 -0.75
CA SER A 55 0.73 -1.48 -2.04
C SER A 55 1.20 -0.04 -1.88
N LYS A 56 2.10 0.41 -2.75
CA LYS A 56 2.50 1.83 -2.83
C LYS A 56 1.68 2.50 -3.90
N ARG A 57 0.95 3.56 -3.55
CA ARG A 57 0.04 4.25 -4.46
C ARG A 57 0.22 5.76 -4.40
N GLU A 58 -0.12 6.41 -5.50
CA GLU A 58 -0.34 7.84 -5.52
C GLU A 58 -1.77 8.12 -5.08
N THR A 59 -1.94 9.20 -4.32
CA THR A 59 -3.25 9.67 -3.91
C THR A 59 -3.91 10.32 -5.11
N LEU A 60 -5.13 9.88 -5.42
CA LEU A 60 -5.93 10.52 -6.46
C LEU A 60 -6.59 11.77 -5.88
N SER A 61 -6.46 12.90 -6.57
CA SER A 61 -7.27 14.07 -6.27
C SER A 61 -8.68 13.91 -6.86
N THR A 62 -9.63 14.72 -6.38
CA THR A 62 -10.97 14.80 -6.96
C THR A 62 -10.94 15.13 -8.46
N GLY A 63 -9.96 15.93 -8.90
CA GLY A 63 -9.75 16.26 -10.31
C GLY A 63 -9.32 15.05 -11.14
N ASP A 64 -8.40 14.24 -10.61
CA ASP A 64 -7.91 13.01 -11.28
C ASP A 64 -9.04 12.01 -11.48
N VAL A 65 -9.86 11.80 -10.44
CA VAL A 65 -11.01 10.89 -10.50
C VAL A 65 -12.00 11.32 -11.59
N ARG A 66 -12.28 12.62 -11.70
CA ARG A 66 -13.20 13.15 -12.72
C ARG A 66 -12.65 13.01 -14.14
N ARG A 67 -11.34 13.20 -14.35
CA ARG A 67 -10.70 13.01 -15.66
C ARG A 67 -10.73 11.55 -16.08
N ASN A 68 -10.31 10.64 -15.21
CA ASN A 68 -10.27 9.21 -15.49
C ASN A 68 -11.65 8.65 -15.86
N LYS A 69 -12.71 9.14 -15.20
CA LYS A 69 -14.09 8.73 -15.53
C LYS A 69 -14.53 9.15 -16.94
N LYS A 70 -14.13 10.35 -17.39
CA LYS A 70 -14.45 10.82 -18.75
C LYS A 70 -13.70 10.05 -19.84
N ASP A 71 -12.49 9.58 -19.54
CA ASP A 71 -11.68 8.81 -20.48
C ASP A 71 -12.11 7.33 -20.54
N SER A 72 -12.68 6.78 -19.46
CA SER A 72 -13.23 5.41 -19.43
C SER A 72 -14.58 5.25 -20.13
N ASP A 73 -15.33 6.35 -20.29
CA ASP A 73 -16.65 6.37 -20.94
C ASP A 73 -16.55 6.61 -22.47
N LYS A 74 -15.32 6.68 -23.02
CA LYS A 74 -15.01 6.79 -24.45
C LYS A 74 -14.54 5.47 -25.02
#